data_AF-A0A2E9D1B0-F1
#
_entry.id   AF-A0A2E9D1B0-F1
#
_cell.length_a   1.000
_cell.length_b   1.000
_cell.length_c   1.000
_cell.angle_alpha   90.00
_cell.angle_beta   90.00
_cell.angle_gamma   90.00
#
_symmetry.space_group_name_H-M   'P 1'
#
loop_
_entity.id
_entity.type
_entity.pdbx_description
1 polymer ?
#
loop_
_entity_poly.entity_id
_entity_poly.type
_entity_poly.pdbx_seq_one_letter_code
_entity_poly.pdbx_strand_id
1 'polypeptide(L)'
;MLRNKPKSLSELIRASDSPLGGLAEEARRRSDLGDYLRNGLPPDVAVGLVHCNFQPDNTLILLVRSPEWAARLRFEGERIRELCRKNGTPVDHIKVRVAAE
;
A
#
# COMPACT_ATOMS: atom_id res chain seq x y z
N MET A 1 -3.50 32.36 -33.15
CA MET A 1 -2.47 31.29 -33.08
C MET A 1 -2.44 30.72 -31.67
N LEU A 2 -3.16 29.65 -31.39
CA LEU A 2 -3.11 28.96 -30.09
C LEU A 2 -1.88 28.04 -30.06
N ARG A 3 -0.76 28.55 -29.55
CA ARG A 3 0.38 27.70 -29.16
C ARG A 3 -0.01 26.97 -27.87
N ASN A 4 -0.76 25.87 -28.00
CA ASN A 4 -1.01 24.97 -26.88
C ASN A 4 0.27 24.14 -26.67
N LYS A 5 1.20 24.62 -25.84
CA LYS A 5 2.34 23.82 -25.41
C LYS A 5 1.79 22.55 -24.74
N PRO A 6 2.29 21.35 -25.09
CA PRO A 6 1.90 20.15 -24.37
C PRO A 6 2.30 20.31 -22.91
N LYS A 7 1.35 20.06 -21.99
CA LYS A 7 1.61 20.06 -20.55
C LYS A 7 2.73 19.08 -20.23
N SER A 8 3.63 19.46 -19.33
CA SER A 8 4.66 18.53 -18.86
C SER A 8 4.04 17.35 -18.13
N LEU A 9 4.66 16.16 -18.21
CA LEU A 9 4.23 14.97 -17.47
C LEU A 9 4.09 15.27 -15.96
N SER A 10 4.98 16.11 -15.43
CA SER A 10 4.95 16.56 -14.03
C SER A 10 3.70 17.40 -13.70
N GLU A 11 3.19 18.17 -14.65
CA GLU A 11 1.98 18.98 -14.46
C GLU A 11 0.73 18.12 -14.55
N LEU A 12 0.73 17.11 -15.42
CA LEU A 12 -0.37 16.14 -15.52
C LEU A 12 -0.46 15.28 -14.27
N ILE A 13 0.67 14.86 -13.69
CA ILE A 13 0.71 14.08 -12.45
C ILE A 13 0.25 14.92 -11.23
N ARG A 14 0.59 16.21 -11.18
CA ARG A 14 0.18 17.10 -10.07
C ARG A 14 -1.28 17.54 -10.15
N ALA A 15 -1.88 17.50 -11.33
CA ALA A 15 -3.29 17.80 -11.49
C ALA A 15 -4.12 16.61 -10.97
N SER A 16 -4.43 16.60 -9.67
CA SER A 16 -5.22 15.56 -8.99
C SER A 16 -6.62 15.36 -9.60
N ASP A 17 -7.14 16.37 -10.30
CA ASP A 17 -8.42 16.33 -11.03
C ASP A 17 -8.32 15.58 -12.38
N SER A 18 -7.10 15.20 -12.81
CA SER A 18 -6.89 14.41 -14.02
C SER A 18 -6.80 12.91 -13.72
N PRO A 19 -7.16 12.01 -14.66
CA PRO A 19 -7.04 10.57 -14.47
C PRO A 19 -5.63 10.10 -14.09
N LEU A 20 -4.59 10.77 -14.62
CA LEU A 20 -3.20 10.46 -14.32
C LEU A 20 -2.80 10.93 -12.91
N GLY A 21 -3.26 12.11 -12.50
CA GLY A 21 -3.06 12.59 -11.14
C GLY A 21 -3.77 11.72 -10.10
N GLY A 22 -4.99 11.27 -10.39
CA GLY A 22 -5.71 10.30 -9.56
C GLY A 22 -4.96 8.97 -9.42
N LEU A 23 -4.38 8.46 -10.51
CA LEU A 23 -3.54 7.25 -10.48
C LEU A 23 -2.27 7.47 -9.63
N ALA A 24 -1.61 8.62 -9.75
CA ALA A 24 -0.41 8.93 -9.01
C ALA A 24 -0.68 9.07 -7.50
N GLU A 25 -1.78 9.71 -7.12
CA GLU A 25 -2.22 9.83 -5.73
C GLU A 25 -2.55 8.45 -5.12
N GLU A 26 -3.24 7.60 -5.86
CA GLU A 26 -3.53 6.22 -5.43
C GLU A 26 -2.24 5.39 -5.29
N ALA A 27 -1.34 5.46 -6.26
CA ALA A 27 -0.04 4.79 -6.17
C ALA A 27 0.74 5.25 -4.94
N ARG A 28 0.75 6.56 -4.67
CA ARG A 28 1.40 7.16 -3.51
C ARG A 28 0.77 6.68 -2.20
N ARG A 29 -0.56 6.69 -2.07
CA ARG A 29 -1.27 6.17 -0.88
C ARG A 29 -0.90 4.71 -0.60
N ARG A 30 -0.80 3.87 -1.63
CA ARG A 30 -0.41 2.46 -1.48
C ARG A 30 1.02 2.32 -1.02
N SER A 31 1.94 3.12 -1.56
CA SER A 31 3.34 3.16 -1.11
C SER A 31 3.45 3.62 0.35
N ASP A 32 2.80 4.74 0.70
CA ASP A 32 2.81 5.30 2.06
C ASP A 32 2.25 4.30 3.09
N LEU A 33 1.17 3.58 2.76
CA LEU A 33 0.63 2.53 3.63
C LEU A 33 1.63 1.37 3.80
N GLY A 34 2.31 0.96 2.74
CA GLY A 34 3.32 -0.08 2.78
C GLY A 34 4.50 0.30 3.66
N ASP A 35 4.99 1.52 3.53
CA ASP A 35 6.06 2.07 4.36
C ASP A 35 5.63 2.22 5.83
N TYR A 36 4.42 2.68 6.09
CA TYR A 36 3.86 2.77 7.43
C TYR A 36 3.81 1.39 8.12
N LEU A 37 3.35 0.36 7.42
CA LEU A 37 3.30 -1.00 7.94
C LEU A 37 4.71 -1.57 8.17
N ARG A 38 5.65 -1.38 7.24
CA ARG A 38 7.05 -1.83 7.41
C ARG A 38 7.71 -1.20 8.64
N ASN A 39 7.48 0.09 8.88
CA ASN A 39 8.04 0.80 10.04
C ASN A 39 7.35 0.42 11.35
N GLY A 40 6.09 0.00 11.29
CA GLY A 40 5.33 -0.42 12.46
C GLY A 40 5.54 -1.87 12.87
N LEU A 41 5.97 -2.75 11.95
CA LEU A 41 6.18 -4.17 12.20
C LEU A 41 7.56 -4.46 12.83
N PRO A 42 7.73 -5.60 13.52
CA PRO A 42 9.05 -6.08 13.92
C PRO A 42 9.98 -6.16 12.69
N PRO A 43 11.26 -5.75 12.81
CA PRO A 43 12.17 -5.65 11.67
C PRO A 43 12.42 -7.02 11.02
N ASP A 44 12.43 -8.10 11.82
CA ASP A 44 12.56 -9.44 11.29
C ASP A 44 11.37 -9.78 10.40
N VAL A 45 10.14 -9.42 10.76
CA VAL A 45 8.93 -9.70 9.97
C VAL A 45 8.80 -8.76 8.76
N ALA A 46 9.15 -7.48 8.94
CA ALA A 46 8.99 -6.44 7.93
C ALA A 46 9.76 -6.72 6.64
N VAL A 47 10.92 -7.37 6.71
CA VAL A 47 11.73 -7.75 5.52
C VAL A 47 10.98 -8.71 4.58
N GLY A 48 10.05 -9.49 5.14
CA GLY A 48 9.20 -10.42 4.40
C GLY A 48 8.06 -9.74 3.65
N LEU A 49 7.67 -8.51 4.01
CA LEU A 49 6.58 -7.78 3.38
C LEU A 49 7.03 -7.13 2.07
N VAL A 50 6.50 -7.62 0.95
CA VAL A 50 6.81 -7.11 -0.40
C VAL A 50 5.91 -5.93 -0.73
N HIS A 51 4.61 -6.10 -0.56
CA HIS A 51 3.61 -5.11 -0.94
C HIS A 51 2.36 -5.25 -0.06
N CYS A 52 1.60 -4.17 0.08
CA CYS A 52 0.27 -4.22 0.68
C CYS A 52 -0.75 -3.55 -0.22
N ASN A 53 -1.98 -4.05 -0.22
CA ASN A 53 -3.09 -3.43 -0.95
C ASN A 53 -4.33 -3.41 -0.06
N PHE A 54 -4.92 -2.24 0.09
CA PHE A 54 -6.20 -2.10 0.78
C PHE A 54 -7.32 -2.10 -0.25
N GLN A 55 -8.28 -3.00 -0.07
CA GLN A 55 -9.43 -3.12 -0.96
C GLN A 55 -10.64 -2.34 -0.42
N PRO A 56 -11.61 -1.99 -1.29
CA PRO A 56 -12.81 -1.25 -0.90
C PRO A 56 -13.69 -1.96 0.15
N ASP A 57 -13.60 -3.28 0.28
CA ASP A 57 -14.32 -4.11 1.26
C ASP A 57 -13.64 -4.14 2.64
N ASN A 58 -12.78 -3.18 2.94
CA ASN A 58 -11.93 -3.13 4.14
C ASN A 58 -11.02 -4.35 4.32
N THR A 59 -10.70 -5.06 3.24
CA THR A 59 -9.72 -6.15 3.25
C THR A 59 -8.32 -5.64 2.95
N LEU A 60 -7.39 -5.84 3.87
CA LEU A 60 -5.95 -5.64 3.65
C LEU A 60 -5.32 -6.92 3.10
N ILE A 61 -4.76 -6.84 1.90
CA ILE A 61 -3.93 -7.88 1.32
C ILE A 61 -2.47 -7.56 1.59
N LEU A 62 -1.74 -8.51 2.17
CA LEU A 62 -0.30 -8.44 2.38
C LEU A 62 0.39 -9.47 1.47
N LEU A 63 1.22 -9.00 0.55
CA LEU A 63 2.10 -9.86 -0.24
C LEU A 63 3.42 -10.05 0.48
N VAL A 64 3.84 -11.30 0.60
CA VAL A 64 5.07 -11.69 1.29
C VAL A 64 5.98 -12.51 0.40
N ARG A 65 7.28 -12.52 0.72
CA ARG A 65 8.30 -13.21 -0.10
C ARG A 65 8.16 -14.73 -0.12
N SER A 66 7.71 -15.35 0.97
CA SER A 66 7.65 -16.81 1.08
C SER A 66 6.63 -17.27 2.15
N PRO A 67 6.26 -18.56 2.16
CA PRO A 67 5.28 -19.09 3.13
C PRO A 67 5.70 -18.93 4.60
N GLU A 68 7.00 -18.97 4.90
CA GLU A 68 7.53 -18.70 6.25
C GLU A 68 7.16 -17.29 6.74
N TRP A 69 7.28 -16.28 5.88
CA TRP A 69 6.88 -14.90 6.18
C TRP A 69 5.38 -14.79 6.34
N ALA A 70 4.61 -15.57 5.57
CA ALA A 70 3.18 -15.62 5.71
C ALA A 70 2.75 -16.18 7.08
N ALA A 71 3.47 -17.16 7.61
CA ALA A 71 3.22 -17.69 8.95
C ALA A 71 3.54 -16.65 10.03
N ARG A 72 4.71 -15.98 9.93
CA ARG A 72 5.12 -14.94 10.88
C ARG A 72 4.14 -13.76 10.92
N LEU A 73 3.74 -13.25 9.75
CA LEU A 73 2.77 -12.14 9.65
C LEU A 73 1.39 -12.45 10.21
N ARG A 74 0.99 -13.72 10.27
CA ARG A 74 -0.30 -14.11 10.89
C ARG A 74 -0.29 -13.89 12.40
N PHE A 75 0.86 -14.02 13.07
CA PHE A 75 0.99 -13.71 14.50
C PHE A 75 0.92 -12.20 14.76
N GLU A 76 1.35 -11.38 13.80
CA GLU A 76 1.30 -9.91 13.88
C GLU A 76 -0.08 -9.33 13.51
N GLY A 77 -1.12 -10.15 13.30
CA GLY A 77 -2.42 -9.71 12.81
C GLY A 77 -3.04 -8.56 13.62
N GLU A 78 -3.04 -8.66 14.96
CA GLU A 78 -3.56 -7.61 15.84
C GLU A 78 -2.75 -6.32 15.78
N ARG A 79 -1.42 -6.44 15.69
CA ARG A 79 -0.53 -5.29 15.53
C ARG A 79 -0.80 -4.57 14.22
N ILE A 80 -0.99 -5.32 13.13
CA ILE A 80 -1.34 -4.76 11.82
C ILE A 80 -2.69 -4.03 11.89
N ARG A 81 -3.70 -4.61 12.54
CA ARG A 81 -4.99 -3.93 12.75
C ARG A 81 -4.83 -2.63 13.53
N GLU A 82 -4.00 -2.62 14.56
CA GLU A 82 -3.72 -1.40 15.34
C GLU A 82 -3.02 -0.34 14.50
N LEU A 83 -1.99 -0.70 13.74
CA LEU A 83 -1.29 0.20 12.82
C LEU A 83 -2.26 0.79 11.79
N CYS A 84 -3.07 -0.05 11.16
CA CYS A 84 -4.10 0.38 10.21
C CYS A 84 -5.09 1.37 10.83
N ARG A 85 -5.56 1.12 12.06
CA ARG A 85 -6.41 2.08 12.79
C ARG A 85 -5.70 3.41 13.07
N LYS A 86 -4.43 3.38 13.51
CA LYS A 86 -3.63 4.58 13.78
C LYS A 86 -3.37 5.41 12.52
N ASN A 87 -3.28 4.77 11.36
CA ASN A 87 -3.15 5.42 10.05
C ASN A 87 -4.50 5.84 9.43
N GLY A 88 -5.62 5.74 10.16
CA GLY A 88 -6.95 6.11 9.67
C GLY A 88 -7.53 5.19 8.59
N THR A 89 -6.96 3.99 8.42
CA THR A 89 -7.41 2.99 7.44
C THR A 89 -7.86 1.71 8.18
N PRO A 90 -9.05 1.69 8.80
CA PRO A 90 -9.51 0.52 9.54
C PRO A 90 -9.68 -0.69 8.60
N VAL A 91 -9.22 -1.85 9.05
CA VAL A 91 -9.28 -3.11 8.30
C VAL A 91 -10.19 -4.09 9.01
N ASP A 92 -11.07 -4.76 8.27
CA ASP A 92 -11.94 -5.82 8.80
C ASP A 92 -11.27 -7.19 8.64
N HIS A 93 -10.67 -7.41 7.46
CA HIS A 93 -10.03 -8.65 7.09
C HIS A 93 -8.57 -8.45 6.71
N ILE A 94 -7.70 -9.38 7.11
CA ILE A 94 -6.30 -9.43 6.69
C ILE A 94 -6.08 -10.73 5.91
N LYS A 95 -5.64 -10.61 4.66
CA LYS A 95 -5.29 -11.74 3.79
C LYS A 95 -3.81 -11.70 3.49
N VAL A 96 -3.09 -12.75 3.87
CA VAL A 96 -1.66 -12.89 3.56
C VAL A 96 -1.49 -13.81 2.34
N ARG A 97 -0.76 -13.32 1.34
CA ARG A 97 -0.48 -14.02 0.08
C ARG A 97 1.02 -14.07 -0.16
N VAL A 98 1.51 -15.15 -0.74
CA VAL A 98 2.91 -15.24 -1.18
C VAL A 98 2.99 -14.66 -2.59
N ALA A 99 3.99 -13.82 -2.85
CA ALA A 99 4.26 -13.31 -4.18
C ALA A 99 4.61 -14.49 -5.10
N ALA A 100 3.99 -14.54 -6.28
CA ALA A 100 4.42 -15.49 -7.31
C ALA A 100 5.80 -15.04 -7.82
N GLU A 101 6.72 -16.00 -7.98
CA GLU A 101 8.04 -15.79 -8.58
C GLU A 101 7.94 -15.37 -10.05
#